data_AF-A0A9R0D8M7-F1
#
_entry.id   AF-A0A9R0D8M7-F1
#
_cell.length_a   1.000
_cell.length_b   1.000
_cell.length_c   1.000
_cell.angle_alpha   90.00
_cell.angle_beta   90.00
_cell.angle_gamma   90.00
#
_symmetry.space_group_name_H-M   'P 1'
#
loop_
_entity.id
_entity.type
_entity.pdbx_description
1 polymer ?
#
loop_
_entity_poly.entity_id
_entity_poly.type
_entity_poly.pdbx_seq_one_letter_code
_entity_poly.pdbx_strand_id
1 'polypeptide(L)'
;MSCLKKERKPMVPLKTLDIIFRRRYVPNTQHYFTNRKHAVEQDTKHKKQMKPFRVPKSEKLLSYIKYSDRKEKVTTRERLAQPLHLKDNLRVAATRDISQRLFVEEPPDDVRAVVEIHPEFYTVIEGRPLRCFDDIKVYLNNIRAYAMDRQQIGYRRDLILKIEKSDVEEAEHYEKIVEKLKQHIKNFQTFLTEDYKKACYKVARAEKVYNTLLAKDSEFLGYVSSLTILNNILFKLDAIRSILKTYRSYLMFVAPLSWRQQNDETLKGRIMSIQFEAGEFATDNDLVESLDIEKTVEMAKIEFKNPLPACLFFKRPEQMMYLFRSMELQSREYLMELAKTDGPNRMLRDRFKQLKLAQAQESDYFQYYIDIINFEISRESFNEEHLRNKFYRILNESFYDSIASPTTLKLKICIEYVYEQVFGKCEEGHHSLQDPLKILEVMYEDYNLRLDALDFQIVVQAQKDFFAQDLKMMQNAYNAQRELRAFREMTNAINKAFWPPAKYVRPPIKKFLDKKSRYQAMMAEKKKTEILSGERLKPKKYKLSMEEREGLLLFTEWCEGMNPAPFLKEYNEFTKPVFEWKPQKSRQFHPMEH
;
A
#
# COMPACT_ATOMS: atom_id res chain seq x y z
N MET A 1 -42.08 -23.75 -19.43
CA MET A 1 -42.65 -24.36 -18.21
C MET A 1 -41.52 -25.04 -17.45
N SER A 2 -41.11 -24.47 -16.31
CA SER A 2 -39.98 -24.96 -15.52
C SER A 2 -40.41 -26.13 -14.64
N CYS A 3 -39.67 -27.23 -14.74
CA CYS A 3 -39.79 -28.36 -13.83
C CYS A 3 -39.33 -27.92 -12.44
N LEU A 4 -40.23 -28.09 -11.46
CA LEU A 4 -40.06 -27.80 -10.04
C LEU A 4 -38.79 -28.48 -9.47
N LYS A 5 -37.73 -27.71 -9.22
CA LYS A 5 -36.64 -28.12 -8.33
C LYS A 5 -37.20 -28.18 -6.91
N LYS A 6 -37.46 -29.39 -6.39
CA LYS A 6 -37.75 -29.57 -4.96
C LYS A 6 -36.56 -29.07 -4.14
N GLU A 7 -36.80 -28.16 -3.20
CA GLU A 7 -35.79 -27.68 -2.26
C GLU A 7 -35.25 -28.82 -1.40
N ARG A 8 -33.94 -28.81 -1.13
CA ARG A 8 -33.27 -29.82 -0.30
C ARG A 8 -33.77 -29.69 1.14
N LYS A 9 -34.18 -30.80 1.75
CA LYS A 9 -34.60 -30.84 3.16
C LYS A 9 -33.41 -30.51 4.07
N PRO A 10 -33.58 -29.65 5.11
CA PRO A 10 -32.52 -29.33 6.05
C PRO A 10 -32.17 -30.54 6.95
N MET A 11 -30.90 -30.66 7.32
CA MET A 11 -30.40 -31.71 8.22
C MET A 11 -30.78 -31.37 9.67
N VAL A 12 -31.18 -32.37 10.47
CA VAL A 12 -31.67 -32.21 11.84
C VAL A 12 -30.70 -32.87 12.82
N PRO A 13 -30.34 -32.25 13.97
CA PRO A 13 -29.52 -32.89 14.98
C PRO A 13 -30.25 -34.08 15.64
N LEU A 14 -29.50 -35.13 16.01
CA LEU A 14 -30.02 -36.28 16.75
C LEU A 14 -30.61 -35.85 18.10
N LYS A 15 -31.81 -36.35 18.43
CA LYS A 15 -32.39 -36.17 19.77
C LYS A 15 -31.58 -37.00 20.78
N THR A 16 -31.41 -36.47 21.99
CA THR A 16 -30.69 -37.13 23.09
C THR A 16 -31.23 -38.52 23.41
N LEU A 17 -32.55 -38.73 23.30
CA LEU A 17 -33.17 -40.04 23.49
C LEU A 17 -32.77 -41.05 22.41
N ASP A 18 -32.56 -40.64 21.16
CA ASP A 18 -32.17 -41.54 20.07
C ASP A 18 -30.71 -42.02 20.20
N ILE A 19 -29.84 -41.20 20.82
CA ILE A 19 -28.46 -41.54 21.18
C ILE A 19 -28.45 -42.57 22.32
N ILE A 20 -29.26 -42.35 23.36
CA ILE A 20 -29.34 -43.23 24.53
C ILE A 20 -29.87 -44.62 24.15
N PHE A 21 -30.88 -44.71 23.27
CA PHE A 21 -31.51 -45.98 22.88
C PHE A 21 -30.92 -46.64 21.62
N ARG A 22 -29.78 -46.14 21.08
CA ARG A 22 -29.04 -46.71 19.94
C ARG A 22 -29.92 -47.27 18.80
N ARG A 23 -30.92 -46.49 18.37
CA ARG A 23 -31.83 -46.92 17.31
C ARG A 23 -31.10 -47.01 15.96
N ARG A 24 -31.22 -48.14 15.26
CA ARG A 24 -30.43 -48.43 14.03
C ARG A 24 -30.86 -47.67 12.77
N TYR A 25 -32.09 -47.16 12.72
CA TYR A 25 -32.59 -46.40 11.57
C TYR A 25 -32.96 -44.99 11.99
N VAL A 26 -31.99 -44.07 11.89
CA VAL A 26 -32.20 -42.63 12.06
C VAL A 26 -32.04 -41.95 10.69
N PRO A 27 -32.91 -41.01 10.30
CA PRO A 27 -32.78 -40.29 9.04
C PRO A 27 -31.42 -39.60 8.92
N ASN A 28 -30.86 -39.62 7.70
CA ASN A 28 -29.46 -39.37 7.34
C ASN A 28 -28.82 -38.12 7.99
N THR A 29 -27.93 -38.31 8.96
CA THR A 29 -27.13 -37.26 9.63
C THR A 29 -25.64 -37.54 9.44
N GLN A 30 -24.99 -36.90 8.45
CA GLN A 30 -23.53 -36.91 8.31
C GLN A 30 -22.95 -35.60 8.87
N HIS A 31 -22.29 -35.68 10.03
CA HIS A 31 -21.30 -34.69 10.48
C HIS A 31 -20.08 -34.81 9.54
N TYR A 32 -19.46 -33.76 9.00
CA TYR A 32 -18.55 -32.81 9.65
C TYR A 32 -18.53 -31.48 8.86
N PHE A 33 -18.67 -30.34 9.56
CA PHE A 33 -18.20 -29.05 9.05
C PHE A 33 -17.38 -28.36 10.13
N THR A 34 -16.18 -27.93 9.76
CA THR A 34 -15.24 -27.16 10.60
C THR A 34 -15.55 -25.66 10.64
N ASN A 35 -16.65 -25.20 10.04
CA ASN A 35 -17.00 -23.78 9.98
C ASN A 35 -18.49 -23.53 10.30
N ARG A 36 -18.78 -22.95 11.47
CA ARG A 36 -20.13 -22.80 12.06
C ARG A 36 -20.97 -21.64 11.51
N LYS A 37 -20.50 -20.90 10.51
CA LYS A 37 -21.17 -19.68 10.03
C LYS A 37 -22.39 -19.92 9.13
N HIS A 38 -22.62 -21.13 8.63
CA HIS A 38 -23.69 -21.41 7.64
C HIS A 38 -24.84 -22.31 8.17
N ALA A 39 -24.85 -22.68 9.46
CA ALA A 39 -25.85 -23.60 10.02
C ALA A 39 -27.09 -22.90 10.60
N VAL A 40 -27.05 -21.59 10.84
CA VAL A 40 -28.14 -20.86 11.51
C VAL A 40 -28.29 -19.49 10.88
N GLU A 41 -28.84 -19.42 9.67
CA GLU A 41 -29.39 -18.16 9.16
C GLU A 41 -30.78 -18.41 8.56
N GLN A 42 -31.77 -18.50 9.46
CA GLN A 42 -33.15 -18.11 9.17
C GLN A 42 -33.69 -17.36 10.39
N ASP A 43 -33.60 -16.04 10.34
CA ASP A 43 -34.24 -15.11 11.28
C ASP A 43 -35.76 -15.12 11.06
N THR A 44 -36.45 -16.12 11.58
CA THR A 44 -37.92 -16.05 11.74
C THR A 44 -38.23 -15.34 13.04
N LYS A 45 -38.54 -14.04 12.97
CA LYS A 45 -39.11 -13.27 14.08
C LYS A 45 -40.38 -13.96 14.61
N HIS A 46 -40.25 -14.71 15.71
CA HIS A 46 -41.42 -15.23 16.43
C HIS A 46 -42.26 -14.04 16.94
N LYS A 47 -43.48 -13.85 16.40
CA LYS A 47 -44.48 -12.95 17.01
C LYS A 47 -44.82 -13.49 18.40
N LYS A 48 -44.49 -12.73 19.45
CA LYS A 48 -44.87 -13.07 20.84
C LYS A 48 -46.40 -13.16 20.93
N GLN A 49 -46.94 -14.28 21.39
CA GLN A 49 -48.37 -14.43 21.66
C GLN A 49 -48.80 -13.42 22.74
N MET A 50 -49.84 -12.63 22.49
CA MET A 50 -50.40 -11.69 23.46
C MET A 50 -51.17 -12.44 24.56
N LYS A 51 -50.92 -12.10 25.84
CA LYS A 51 -51.74 -12.58 26.97
C LYS A 51 -53.13 -11.93 26.91
N PRO A 52 -54.23 -12.68 27.15
CA PRO A 52 -55.61 -12.19 26.95
C PRO A 52 -56.07 -11.10 27.93
N PHE A 53 -55.39 -10.89 29.05
CA PHE A 53 -55.74 -9.85 30.02
C PHE A 53 -54.55 -8.91 30.25
N ARG A 54 -54.57 -7.75 29.58
CA ARG A 54 -53.57 -6.70 29.77
C ARG A 54 -54.25 -5.45 30.30
N VAL A 55 -53.83 -4.99 31.48
CA VAL A 55 -54.31 -3.74 32.05
C VAL A 55 -53.88 -2.57 31.14
N PRO A 56 -54.79 -1.68 30.71
CA PRO A 56 -54.45 -0.55 29.86
C PRO A 56 -53.51 0.41 30.61
N LYS A 57 -52.45 0.85 29.92
CA LYS A 57 -51.47 1.78 30.48
C LYS A 57 -52.06 3.19 30.55
N SER A 58 -52.61 3.56 31.70
CA SER A 58 -53.09 4.92 32.00
C SER A 58 -52.39 5.49 33.22
N GLU A 59 -52.23 6.81 33.28
CA GLU A 59 -51.59 7.51 34.41
C GLU A 59 -52.33 7.27 35.74
N LYS A 60 -53.67 7.20 35.68
CA LYS A 60 -54.53 6.89 36.84
C LYS A 60 -54.28 5.50 37.44
N LEU A 61 -53.79 4.55 36.63
CA LEU A 61 -53.50 3.17 37.06
C LEU A 61 -52.00 2.91 37.22
N LEU A 62 -51.13 3.93 37.17
CA LEU A 62 -49.68 3.75 37.23
C LEU A 62 -49.20 3.12 38.55
N SER A 63 -49.83 3.48 39.67
CA SER A 63 -49.53 2.89 40.99
C SER A 63 -49.86 1.40 41.01
N TYR A 64 -51.03 1.03 40.45
CA TYR A 64 -51.47 -0.36 40.32
C TYR A 64 -50.58 -1.16 39.36
N ILE A 65 -50.18 -0.59 38.21
CA ILE A 65 -49.28 -1.22 37.24
C ILE A 65 -47.90 -1.48 37.86
N LYS A 66 -47.35 -0.50 38.59
CA LYS A 66 -46.08 -0.67 39.30
C LYS A 66 -46.18 -1.74 40.38
N TYR A 67 -47.30 -1.80 41.10
CA TYR A 67 -47.57 -2.84 42.08
C TYR A 67 -47.70 -4.23 41.44
N SER A 68 -48.47 -4.36 40.36
CA SER A 68 -48.68 -5.64 39.66
C SER A 68 -47.38 -6.16 39.04
N ASP A 69 -46.60 -5.30 38.39
CA ASP A 69 -45.30 -5.66 37.82
C ASP A 69 -44.31 -6.10 38.92
N ARG A 70 -44.35 -5.43 40.08
CA ARG A 70 -43.53 -5.82 41.23
C ARG A 70 -43.97 -7.19 41.78
N LYS A 71 -45.27 -7.43 41.90
CA LYS A 71 -45.82 -8.70 42.40
C LYS A 71 -45.56 -9.87 41.44
N GLU A 72 -45.65 -9.63 40.12
CA GLU A 72 -45.23 -10.61 39.10
C GLU A 72 -43.73 -10.91 39.21
N LYS A 73 -42.87 -9.90 39.37
CA LYS A 73 -41.42 -10.12 39.56
C LYS A 73 -41.11 -10.95 40.81
N VAL A 74 -41.79 -10.67 41.93
CA VAL A 74 -41.60 -11.40 43.19
C VAL A 74 -42.03 -12.87 43.03
N THR A 75 -43.24 -13.11 42.52
CA THR A 75 -43.74 -14.49 42.28
C THR A 75 -42.88 -15.24 41.26
N THR A 76 -42.33 -14.56 40.24
CA THR A 76 -41.41 -15.19 39.27
C THR A 76 -40.08 -15.56 39.93
N ARG A 77 -39.55 -14.70 40.82
CA ARG A 77 -38.34 -15.01 41.60
C ARG A 77 -38.56 -16.18 42.55
N GLU A 78 -39.68 -16.21 43.25
CA GLU A 78 -40.07 -17.33 44.13
C GLU A 78 -40.17 -18.64 43.35
N ARG A 79 -40.76 -18.62 42.14
CA ARG A 79 -40.79 -19.79 41.23
C ARG A 79 -39.40 -20.21 40.75
N LEU A 80 -38.52 -19.26 40.43
CA LEU A 80 -37.16 -19.58 39.97
C LEU A 80 -36.29 -20.17 41.09
N ALA A 81 -36.52 -19.72 42.33
CA ALA A 81 -35.82 -20.17 43.53
C ALA A 81 -36.22 -21.59 43.99
N GLN A 82 -37.35 -22.13 43.53
CA GLN A 82 -37.73 -23.52 43.82
C GLN A 82 -36.78 -24.52 43.13
N PRO A 83 -36.44 -25.64 43.76
CA PRO A 83 -35.61 -26.68 43.16
C PRO A 83 -36.31 -27.33 41.95
N LEU A 84 -35.53 -27.86 41.00
CA LEU A 84 -36.02 -28.29 39.67
C LEU A 84 -37.21 -29.26 39.72
N HIS A 85 -37.26 -30.14 40.73
CA HIS A 85 -38.33 -31.14 40.88
C HIS A 85 -39.66 -30.58 41.43
N LEU A 86 -39.66 -29.35 41.99
CA LEU A 86 -40.85 -28.64 42.49
C LEU A 86 -41.31 -27.52 41.54
N LYS A 87 -40.62 -27.32 40.41
CA LYS A 87 -41.03 -26.30 39.44
C LYS A 87 -42.27 -26.77 38.69
N ASP A 88 -43.40 -26.16 39.02
CA ASP A 88 -44.66 -26.40 38.34
C ASP A 88 -44.57 -26.04 36.85
N ASN A 89 -45.14 -26.91 36.00
CA ASN A 89 -45.42 -26.55 34.62
C ASN A 89 -46.46 -25.41 34.58
N LEU A 90 -46.36 -24.52 33.58
CA LEU A 90 -47.22 -23.33 33.41
C LEU A 90 -48.72 -23.60 33.56
N ARG A 91 -49.16 -24.82 33.21
CA ARG A 91 -50.56 -25.27 33.28
C ARG A 91 -51.03 -25.65 34.69
N VAL A 92 -50.13 -26.15 35.54
CA VAL A 92 -50.42 -26.59 36.92
C VAL A 92 -50.53 -25.40 37.87
N ALA A 93 -49.73 -24.35 37.64
CA ALA A 93 -49.75 -23.13 38.44
C ALA A 93 -51.05 -22.31 38.31
N ALA A 94 -51.85 -22.54 37.26
CA ALA A 94 -53.08 -21.77 37.01
C ALA A 94 -54.31 -22.30 37.80
N THR A 95 -54.28 -23.55 38.28
CA THR A 95 -55.47 -24.26 38.77
C THR A 95 -55.56 -24.40 40.30
N ARG A 96 -54.58 -23.90 41.07
CA ARG A 96 -54.39 -24.30 42.47
C ARG A 96 -55.28 -23.58 43.52
N ASP A 97 -55.89 -22.42 43.20
CA ASP A 97 -56.54 -21.52 44.21
C ASP A 97 -57.99 -21.07 43.87
N ILE A 98 -58.81 -21.92 43.25
CA ILE A 98 -60.17 -21.52 42.84
C ILE A 98 -61.19 -21.61 43.99
N SER A 99 -61.08 -22.61 44.86
CA SER A 99 -62.10 -22.90 45.90
C SER A 99 -62.17 -21.88 47.03
N GLN A 100 -61.04 -21.28 47.42
CA GLN A 100 -60.98 -20.31 48.52
C GLN A 100 -61.60 -18.95 48.18
N ARG A 101 -61.84 -18.64 46.90
CA ARG A 101 -62.30 -17.31 46.47
C ARG A 101 -63.82 -17.12 46.56
N LEU A 102 -64.60 -18.15 46.92
CA LEU A 102 -66.05 -18.19 46.64
C LEU A 102 -66.97 -18.53 47.85
N PHE A 103 -66.58 -18.33 49.12
CA PHE A 103 -67.36 -18.77 50.31
C PHE A 103 -68.04 -17.63 51.13
N VAL A 104 -69.28 -17.85 51.66
CA VAL A 104 -70.10 -16.92 52.52
C VAL A 104 -71.00 -17.72 53.52
N GLU A 105 -71.28 -17.19 54.74
CA GLU A 105 -72.07 -17.84 55.85
C GLU A 105 -73.43 -17.16 56.18
N GLU A 106 -74.43 -17.90 56.71
CA GLU A 106 -75.80 -17.44 57.07
C GLU A 106 -76.16 -17.52 58.58
N PRO A 107 -77.06 -16.65 59.12
CA PRO A 107 -77.38 -16.57 60.57
C PRO A 107 -78.60 -17.40 61.07
N PRO A 108 -78.65 -17.79 62.38
CA PRO A 108 -79.71 -18.63 62.99
C PRO A 108 -80.90 -17.87 63.62
N ASP A 109 -82.09 -18.50 63.65
CA ASP A 109 -83.40 -17.92 64.03
C ASP A 109 -83.98 -18.56 65.32
N ASP A 110 -83.98 -17.83 66.45
CA ASP A 110 -84.46 -18.31 67.77
C ASP A 110 -85.73 -17.53 68.20
N VAL A 111 -86.92 -18.13 68.08
CA VAL A 111 -88.18 -17.57 68.61
C VAL A 111 -88.63 -18.38 69.84
N ARG A 112 -88.72 -17.73 71.02
CA ARG A 112 -89.24 -18.33 72.26
C ARG A 112 -90.77 -18.19 72.33
N ALA A 113 -91.48 -19.28 72.65
CA ALA A 113 -92.94 -19.32 72.73
C ALA A 113 -93.50 -18.55 73.96
N VAL A 114 -94.73 -18.03 73.84
CA VAL A 114 -95.44 -17.18 74.84
C VAL A 114 -95.53 -17.89 76.20
N VAL A 115 -94.91 -17.32 77.24
CA VAL A 115 -94.75 -17.96 78.57
C VAL A 115 -95.90 -17.65 79.54
N GLU A 116 -96.73 -16.63 79.31
CA GLU A 116 -97.68 -16.18 80.35
C GLU A 116 -99.09 -15.91 79.79
N ILE A 117 -100.02 -16.84 80.03
CA ILE A 117 -101.47 -16.61 79.88
C ILE A 117 -101.98 -16.11 81.23
N HIS A 118 -102.68 -14.96 81.24
CA HIS A 118 -103.22 -14.36 82.46
C HIS A 118 -104.09 -15.38 83.23
N PRO A 119 -103.93 -15.56 84.56
CA PRO A 119 -104.62 -16.60 85.31
C PRO A 119 -106.14 -16.48 85.24
N GLU A 120 -106.67 -15.26 85.08
CA GLU A 120 -108.12 -15.05 84.92
C GLU A 120 -108.67 -15.42 83.53
N PHE A 121 -107.82 -15.68 82.54
CA PHE A 121 -108.28 -15.97 81.19
C PHE A 121 -109.15 -17.23 81.15
N TYR A 122 -108.71 -18.28 81.83
CA TYR A 122 -109.48 -19.52 81.94
C TYR A 122 -110.61 -19.42 82.96
N THR A 123 -110.49 -18.60 84.01
CA THR A 123 -111.58 -18.42 84.99
C THR A 123 -112.78 -17.69 84.40
N VAL A 124 -112.56 -16.73 83.49
CA VAL A 124 -113.66 -16.07 82.74
C VAL A 124 -114.35 -17.04 81.77
N ILE A 125 -113.64 -18.07 81.31
CA ILE A 125 -114.13 -19.09 80.38
C ILE A 125 -114.91 -20.19 81.12
N GLU A 126 -114.46 -20.62 82.31
CA GLU A 126 -115.04 -21.73 83.09
C GLU A 126 -116.44 -21.46 83.67
N GLY A 127 -116.93 -20.22 83.67
CA GLY A 127 -118.21 -19.85 84.32
C GLY A 127 -119.37 -19.51 83.38
N ARG A 128 -119.21 -19.54 82.04
CA ARG A 128 -120.25 -19.08 81.10
C ARG A 128 -121.02 -20.26 80.49
N PRO A 129 -122.34 -20.42 80.75
CA PRO A 129 -123.12 -21.47 80.12
C PRO A 129 -123.25 -21.22 78.61
N LEU A 130 -122.94 -22.24 77.79
CA LEU A 130 -123.15 -22.21 76.34
C LEU A 130 -124.66 -22.24 76.05
N ARG A 131 -125.13 -21.37 75.16
CA ARG A 131 -126.56 -21.20 74.86
C ARG A 131 -127.20 -22.45 74.23
N CYS A 132 -126.41 -23.25 73.50
CA CYS A 132 -126.78 -24.54 72.89
C CYS A 132 -125.58 -25.51 72.90
N PHE A 133 -125.81 -26.82 73.03
CA PHE A 133 -124.74 -27.83 73.14
C PHE A 133 -123.98 -28.09 71.82
N ASP A 134 -124.55 -27.76 70.67
CA ASP A 134 -123.93 -28.02 69.36
C ASP A 134 -122.83 -27.02 68.94
N ASP A 135 -122.60 -25.94 69.72
CA ASP A 135 -121.67 -24.85 69.38
C ASP A 135 -120.28 -24.92 70.05
N ILE A 136 -119.95 -26.02 70.74
CA ILE A 136 -118.66 -26.18 71.46
C ILE A 136 -117.46 -26.03 70.53
N LYS A 137 -117.56 -26.55 69.29
CA LYS A 137 -116.47 -26.45 68.30
C LYS A 137 -116.21 -25.01 67.85
N VAL A 138 -117.27 -24.23 67.67
CA VAL A 138 -117.17 -22.80 67.31
C VAL A 138 -116.55 -22.03 68.47
N TYR A 139 -116.97 -22.32 69.70
CA TYR A 139 -116.40 -21.72 70.90
C TYR A 139 -114.90 -22.02 71.07
N LEU A 140 -114.49 -23.30 70.95
CA LEU A 140 -113.09 -23.70 71.01
C LEU A 140 -112.26 -23.06 69.89
N ASN A 141 -112.79 -22.97 68.67
CA ASN A 141 -112.11 -22.30 67.57
C ASN A 141 -111.98 -20.80 67.81
N ASN A 142 -112.97 -20.14 68.41
CA ASN A 142 -112.88 -18.72 68.77
C ASN A 142 -111.85 -18.48 69.87
N ILE A 143 -111.76 -19.36 70.88
CA ILE A 143 -110.71 -19.28 71.91
C ILE A 143 -109.33 -19.52 71.28
N ARG A 144 -109.21 -20.54 70.42
CA ARG A 144 -107.95 -20.83 69.72
C ARG A 144 -107.54 -19.67 68.81
N ALA A 145 -108.48 -19.08 68.08
CA ALA A 145 -108.25 -17.91 67.26
C ALA A 145 -107.82 -16.72 68.13
N TYR A 146 -108.49 -16.47 69.26
CA TYR A 146 -108.11 -15.41 70.18
C TYR A 146 -106.71 -15.62 70.79
N ALA A 147 -106.36 -16.85 71.16
CA ALA A 147 -105.02 -17.19 71.64
C ALA A 147 -103.96 -17.03 70.53
N MET A 148 -104.27 -17.45 69.31
CA MET A 148 -103.41 -17.30 68.13
C MET A 148 -103.21 -15.83 67.78
N ASP A 149 -104.27 -15.03 67.77
CA ASP A 149 -104.22 -13.59 67.52
C ASP A 149 -103.40 -12.89 68.61
N ARG A 150 -103.56 -13.28 69.88
CA ARG A 150 -102.75 -12.75 70.97
C ARG A 150 -101.27 -13.13 70.84
N GLN A 151 -100.96 -14.35 70.40
CA GLN A 151 -99.60 -14.77 70.09
C GLN A 151 -99.03 -13.98 68.90
N GLN A 152 -99.79 -13.77 67.85
CA GLN A 152 -99.39 -12.96 66.70
C GLN A 152 -99.17 -11.50 67.09
N ILE A 153 -100.02 -10.95 67.96
CA ILE A 153 -99.83 -9.60 68.53
C ILE A 153 -98.55 -9.55 69.36
N GLY A 154 -98.28 -10.57 70.18
CA GLY A 154 -97.02 -10.69 70.93
C GLY A 154 -95.80 -10.72 70.00
N TYR A 155 -95.80 -11.60 69.01
CA TYR A 155 -94.73 -11.71 68.01
C TYR A 155 -94.51 -10.40 67.24
N ARG A 156 -95.59 -9.74 66.80
CA ARG A 156 -95.50 -8.44 66.13
C ARG A 156 -94.96 -7.36 67.06
N ARG A 157 -95.35 -7.34 68.33
CA ARG A 157 -94.80 -6.41 69.33
C ARG A 157 -93.32 -6.67 69.58
N ASP A 158 -92.89 -7.93 69.66
CA ASP A 158 -91.48 -8.29 69.81
C ASP A 158 -90.66 -7.89 68.57
N LEU A 159 -91.21 -8.07 67.37
CA LEU A 159 -90.60 -7.59 66.14
C LEU A 159 -90.50 -6.07 66.10
N ILE A 160 -91.56 -5.35 66.47
CA ILE A 160 -91.54 -3.88 66.59
C ILE A 160 -90.46 -3.46 67.59
N LEU A 161 -90.39 -4.10 68.75
CA LEU A 161 -89.39 -3.80 69.77
C LEU A 161 -87.97 -4.15 69.31
N LYS A 162 -87.79 -5.19 68.49
CA LYS A 162 -86.51 -5.54 67.87
C LYS A 162 -86.10 -4.50 66.82
N ILE A 163 -87.04 -4.05 65.99
CA ILE A 163 -86.81 -2.97 65.02
C ILE A 163 -86.44 -1.69 65.75
N GLU A 164 -87.21 -1.29 66.77
CA GLU A 164 -86.92 -0.10 67.58
C GLU A 164 -85.53 -0.19 68.23
N LYS A 165 -85.14 -1.35 68.75
CA LYS A 165 -83.79 -1.57 69.27
C LYS A 165 -82.73 -1.47 68.17
N SER A 166 -82.95 -2.09 67.02
CA SER A 166 -82.04 -2.02 65.86
C SER A 166 -81.88 -0.59 65.38
N ASP A 167 -82.97 0.19 65.33
CA ASP A 167 -82.96 1.59 64.91
C ASP A 167 -82.14 2.44 65.88
N VAL A 168 -82.26 2.19 67.19
CA VAL A 168 -81.43 2.86 68.21
C VAL A 168 -79.96 2.46 68.08
N GLU A 169 -79.66 1.17 67.92
CA GLU A 169 -78.29 0.69 67.73
C GLU A 169 -77.66 1.24 66.44
N GLU A 170 -78.40 1.26 65.33
CA GLU A 170 -77.99 1.83 64.05
C GLU A 170 -77.77 3.35 64.17
N ALA A 171 -78.64 4.07 64.87
CA ALA A 171 -78.48 5.50 65.12
C ALA A 171 -77.21 5.78 65.94
N GLU A 172 -76.95 5.00 67.00
CA GLU A 172 -75.71 5.11 67.77
C GLU A 172 -74.47 4.82 66.91
N HIS A 173 -74.52 3.79 66.06
CA HIS A 173 -73.43 3.46 65.15
C HIS A 173 -73.21 4.58 64.13
N TYR A 174 -74.29 5.14 63.59
CA TYR A 174 -74.24 6.26 62.67
C TYR A 174 -73.62 7.50 63.32
N GLU A 175 -74.03 7.85 64.54
CA GLU A 175 -73.43 8.97 65.28
C GLU A 175 -71.93 8.77 65.51
N LYS A 176 -71.52 7.56 65.94
CA LYS A 176 -70.10 7.20 66.10
C LYS A 176 -69.32 7.34 64.78
N ILE A 177 -69.91 6.97 63.65
CA ILE A 177 -69.29 7.12 62.32
C ILE A 177 -69.19 8.59 61.94
N VAL A 178 -70.23 9.38 62.16
CA VAL A 178 -70.25 10.83 61.88
C VAL A 178 -69.21 11.56 62.71
N GLU A 179 -69.05 11.22 63.99
CA GLU A 179 -68.00 11.77 64.85
C GLU A 179 -66.60 11.45 64.33
N LYS A 180 -66.33 10.18 63.97
CA LYS A 180 -65.06 9.77 63.37
C LYS A 180 -64.80 10.51 62.06
N LEU A 181 -65.81 10.69 61.21
CA LEU A 181 -65.69 11.42 59.96
C LEU A 181 -65.37 12.90 60.22
N LYS A 182 -66.03 13.54 61.19
CA LYS A 182 -65.69 14.91 61.63
C LYS A 182 -64.24 15.00 62.12
N GLN A 183 -63.76 14.01 62.87
CA GLN A 183 -62.36 13.94 63.31
C GLN A 183 -61.40 13.77 62.13
N HIS A 184 -61.70 12.90 61.17
CA HIS A 184 -60.89 12.72 59.96
C HIS A 184 -60.82 14.00 59.11
N ILE A 185 -61.93 14.71 58.95
CA ILE A 185 -61.95 16.01 58.25
C ILE A 185 -61.05 17.01 58.98
N LYS A 186 -61.15 17.12 60.30
CA LYS A 186 -60.29 18.00 61.10
C LYS A 186 -58.81 17.64 60.94
N ASN A 187 -58.47 16.36 61.05
CA ASN A 187 -57.09 15.88 60.88
C ASN A 187 -56.55 16.10 59.45
N PHE A 188 -57.41 16.00 58.44
CA PHE A 188 -57.02 16.27 57.07
C PHE A 188 -56.80 17.77 56.84
N GLN A 189 -57.65 18.62 57.42
CA GLN A 189 -57.47 20.08 57.38
C GLN A 189 -56.17 20.49 58.08
N THR A 190 -55.87 19.94 59.27
CA THR A 190 -54.60 20.24 59.95
C THR A 190 -53.41 19.78 59.13
N PHE A 191 -53.45 18.57 58.56
CA PHE A 191 -52.40 18.07 57.66
C PHE A 191 -52.18 18.99 56.45
N LEU A 192 -53.24 19.43 55.77
CA LEU A 192 -53.13 20.36 54.64
C LEU A 192 -52.52 21.69 55.05
N THR A 193 -52.91 22.24 56.20
CA THR A 193 -52.32 23.50 56.68
C THR A 193 -50.84 23.36 57.04
N GLU A 194 -50.42 22.23 57.61
CA GLU A 194 -49.02 21.97 57.92
C GLU A 194 -48.18 21.77 56.65
N ASP A 195 -48.70 21.03 55.67
CA ASP A 195 -48.01 20.82 54.41
C ASP A 195 -47.88 22.13 53.61
N TYR A 196 -48.93 22.95 53.58
CA TYR A 196 -48.89 24.29 53.01
C TYR A 196 -47.83 25.17 53.69
N LYS A 197 -47.78 25.19 55.03
CA LYS A 197 -46.74 25.92 55.78
C LYS A 197 -45.33 25.42 55.43
N LYS A 198 -45.12 24.10 55.33
CA LYS A 198 -43.84 23.51 54.94
C LYS A 198 -43.46 23.88 53.50
N ALA A 199 -44.42 23.89 52.58
CA ALA A 199 -44.22 24.29 51.20
C ALA A 199 -43.82 25.78 51.10
N CYS A 200 -44.57 26.68 51.75
CA CYS A 200 -44.24 28.11 51.81
C CYS A 200 -42.84 28.35 52.39
N TYR A 201 -42.46 27.63 53.45
CA TYR A 201 -41.12 27.75 54.02
C TYR A 201 -40.02 27.31 53.03
N LYS A 202 -40.24 26.21 52.29
CA LYS A 202 -39.30 25.75 51.25
C LYS A 202 -39.18 26.77 50.11
N VAL A 203 -40.30 27.35 49.66
CA VAL A 203 -40.32 28.39 48.63
C VAL A 203 -39.56 29.62 49.10
N ALA A 204 -39.83 30.13 50.31
CA ALA A 204 -39.12 31.27 50.88
C ALA A 204 -37.60 31.01 51.02
N ARG A 205 -37.20 29.78 51.36
CA ARG A 205 -35.78 29.40 51.40
C ARG A 205 -35.17 29.36 50.00
N ALA A 206 -35.88 28.84 49.01
CA ALA A 206 -35.43 28.81 47.63
C ALA A 206 -35.29 30.22 47.05
N GLU A 207 -36.24 31.12 47.32
CA GLU A 207 -36.17 32.54 46.94
C GLU A 207 -34.96 33.24 47.56
N LYS A 208 -34.68 33.00 48.86
CA LYS A 208 -33.47 33.54 49.51
C LYS A 208 -32.20 33.06 48.81
N VAL A 209 -32.10 31.76 48.51
CA VAL A 209 -30.94 31.20 47.79
C VAL A 209 -30.82 31.79 46.39
N TYR A 210 -31.93 31.91 45.66
CA TYR A 210 -31.96 32.50 44.34
C TYR A 210 -31.50 33.96 44.36
N ASN A 211 -31.96 34.76 45.32
CA ASN A 211 -31.52 36.15 45.48
C ASN A 211 -30.02 36.24 45.81
N THR A 212 -29.49 35.34 46.65
CA THR A 212 -28.04 35.30 46.91
C THR A 212 -27.24 34.90 45.67
N LEU A 213 -27.77 33.98 44.85
CA LEU A 213 -27.15 33.55 43.60
C LEU A 213 -27.13 34.71 42.60
N LEU A 214 -28.25 35.40 42.41
CA LEU A 214 -28.33 36.58 41.54
C LEU A 214 -27.35 37.67 41.96
N ALA A 215 -27.19 37.92 43.27
CA ALA A 215 -26.20 38.86 43.77
C ALA A 215 -24.77 38.43 43.39
N LYS A 216 -24.43 37.14 43.56
CA LYS A 216 -23.12 36.61 43.16
C LYS A 216 -22.88 36.60 41.65
N ASP A 217 -23.90 36.32 40.85
CA ASP A 217 -23.82 36.41 39.40
C ASP A 217 -23.57 37.86 38.95
N SER A 218 -24.21 38.84 39.61
CA SER A 218 -23.95 40.25 39.33
C SER A 218 -22.52 40.68 39.68
N GLU A 219 -21.98 40.21 40.81
CA GLU A 219 -20.57 40.42 41.19
C GLU A 219 -19.63 39.78 40.16
N PHE A 220 -19.91 38.53 39.75
CA PHE A 220 -19.13 37.80 38.75
C PHE A 220 -19.12 38.49 37.39
N LEU A 221 -20.28 38.93 36.91
CA LEU A 221 -20.37 39.72 35.67
C LEU A 221 -19.60 41.03 35.78
N GLY A 222 -19.59 41.66 36.96
CA GLY A 222 -18.73 42.80 37.26
C GLY A 222 -17.25 42.47 37.07
N TYR A 223 -16.77 41.35 37.63
CA TYR A 223 -15.39 40.89 37.44
C TYR A 223 -15.05 40.53 35.99
N VAL A 224 -15.96 39.85 35.27
CA VAL A 224 -15.76 39.54 33.85
C VAL A 224 -15.68 40.82 33.02
N SER A 225 -16.54 41.81 33.30
CA SER A 225 -16.49 43.09 32.60
C SER A 225 -15.18 43.84 32.86
N SER A 226 -14.68 43.87 34.10
CA SER A 226 -13.41 44.51 34.41
C SER A 226 -12.22 43.78 33.80
N LEU A 227 -12.24 42.44 33.80
CA LEU A 227 -11.22 41.60 33.17
C LEU A 227 -11.20 41.83 31.64
N THR A 228 -12.36 41.84 30.98
CA THR A 228 -12.42 42.10 29.53
C THR A 228 -11.92 43.50 29.18
N ILE A 229 -12.24 44.52 29.98
CA ILE A 229 -11.68 45.87 29.81
C ILE A 229 -10.15 45.85 29.95
N LEU A 230 -9.62 45.20 31.00
CA LEU A 230 -8.17 45.09 31.22
C LEU A 230 -7.46 44.35 30.08
N ASN A 231 -8.03 43.25 29.58
CA ASN A 231 -7.49 42.52 28.44
C ASN A 231 -7.46 43.39 27.17
N ASN A 232 -8.54 44.11 26.89
CA ASN A 232 -8.60 45.02 25.74
C ASN A 232 -7.55 46.13 25.84
N ILE A 233 -7.36 46.69 27.04
CA ILE A 233 -6.29 47.66 27.29
C ILE A 233 -4.92 47.03 27.05
N LEU A 234 -4.68 45.83 27.56
CA LEU A 234 -3.41 45.12 27.38
C LEU A 234 -3.12 44.83 25.91
N PHE A 235 -4.07 44.29 25.16
CA PHE A 235 -3.91 44.04 23.72
C PHE A 235 -3.63 45.32 22.93
N LYS A 236 -4.33 46.42 23.28
CA LYS A 236 -4.06 47.71 22.66
C LYS A 236 -2.64 48.20 22.97
N LEU A 237 -2.20 48.07 24.22
CA LEU A 237 -0.85 48.46 24.63
C LEU A 237 0.22 47.60 23.95
N ASP A 238 -0.03 46.30 23.79
CA ASP A 238 0.89 45.39 23.12
C ASP A 238 0.98 45.66 21.62
N ALA A 239 -0.15 45.95 20.97
CA ALA A 239 -0.17 46.39 19.57
C ALA A 239 0.59 47.72 19.38
N ILE A 240 0.37 48.72 20.25
CA ILE A 240 1.12 49.98 20.23
C ILE A 240 2.62 49.70 20.44
N ARG A 241 2.97 48.82 21.40
CA ARG A 241 4.35 48.44 21.67
C ARG A 241 5.02 47.77 20.47
N SER A 242 4.33 46.85 19.79
CA SER A 242 4.83 46.19 18.58
C SER A 242 5.13 47.21 17.47
N ILE A 243 4.20 48.15 17.23
CA ILE A 243 4.41 49.27 16.30
C ILE A 243 5.59 50.15 16.71
N LEU A 244 5.75 50.45 18.01
CA LEU A 244 6.90 51.24 18.49
C LEU A 244 8.23 50.49 18.32
N LYS A 245 8.24 49.16 18.47
CA LYS A 245 9.43 48.33 18.19
C LYS A 245 9.80 48.37 16.71
N THR A 246 8.82 48.29 15.80
CA THR A 246 9.11 48.39 14.35
C THR A 246 9.59 49.78 13.95
N TYR A 247 9.03 50.85 14.55
CA TYR A 247 9.58 52.19 14.36
C TYR A 247 10.99 52.34 14.92
N ARG A 248 11.29 51.74 16.07
CA ARG A 248 12.66 51.71 16.62
C ARG A 248 13.60 50.97 15.67
N SER A 249 13.26 49.77 15.21
CA SER A 249 14.10 49.00 14.29
C SER A 249 14.34 49.75 12.99
N TYR A 250 13.30 50.41 12.46
CA TYR A 250 13.41 51.26 11.29
C TYR A 250 14.36 52.46 11.51
N LEU A 251 14.20 53.19 12.62
CA LEU A 251 15.07 54.33 12.95
C LEU A 251 16.52 53.89 13.17
N MET A 252 16.74 52.73 13.79
CA MET A 252 18.07 52.12 13.87
C MET A 252 18.59 51.79 12.48
N PHE A 253 17.77 51.17 11.62
CA PHE A 253 18.13 50.83 10.25
C PHE A 253 18.41 52.03 9.33
N VAL A 254 17.91 53.21 9.63
CA VAL A 254 18.20 54.41 8.82
C VAL A 254 19.42 55.18 9.38
N ALA A 255 19.75 55.02 10.66
CA ALA A 255 20.87 55.72 11.29
C ALA A 255 22.23 55.37 10.64
N PRO A 256 23.26 56.25 10.66
CA PRO A 256 24.56 55.93 10.09
C PRO A 256 25.20 54.67 10.69
N LEU A 257 25.91 53.90 9.87
CA LEU A 257 26.53 52.63 10.28
C LEU A 257 27.52 52.81 11.45
N SER A 258 28.30 53.89 11.45
CA SER A 258 29.24 54.23 12.51
C SER A 258 28.56 54.42 13.87
N TRP A 259 27.33 54.95 13.88
CA TRP A 259 26.54 55.14 15.09
C TRP A 259 25.85 53.84 15.52
N ARG A 260 25.38 53.02 14.57
CA ARG A 260 24.82 51.68 14.85
C ARG A 260 25.85 50.75 15.48
N GLN A 261 27.09 50.72 15.00
CA GLN A 261 28.15 49.85 15.56
C GLN A 261 28.41 50.07 17.06
N GLN A 262 28.07 51.25 17.59
CA GLN A 262 28.23 51.59 19.00
C GLN A 262 26.98 51.30 19.84
N ASN A 263 25.79 51.42 19.24
CA ASN A 263 24.52 51.50 19.95
C ASN A 263 23.49 50.42 19.58
N ASP A 264 23.69 49.70 18.48
CA ASP A 264 22.84 48.60 18.01
C ASP A 264 23.32 47.27 18.59
N GLU A 265 22.43 46.50 19.23
CA GLU A 265 22.76 45.25 19.90
C GLU A 265 23.17 44.14 18.92
N THR A 266 22.66 44.17 17.68
CA THR A 266 23.00 43.19 16.63
C THR A 266 24.40 43.40 16.06
N LEU A 267 24.83 44.66 16.00
CA LEU A 267 26.07 45.11 15.37
C LEU A 267 27.15 45.54 16.37
N LYS A 268 26.86 45.57 17.69
CA LYS A 268 27.78 46.02 18.73
C LYS A 268 29.07 45.19 18.69
N GLY A 269 30.18 45.82 18.35
CA GLY A 269 31.50 45.18 18.31
C GLY A 269 31.78 44.28 17.10
N ARG A 270 30.90 44.26 16.07
CA ARG A 270 31.13 43.53 14.82
C ARG A 270 31.53 44.48 13.69
N ILE A 271 32.71 44.25 13.11
CA ILE A 271 33.15 44.90 11.86
C ILE A 271 32.64 44.04 10.70
N MET A 272 31.31 44.01 10.49
CA MET A 272 30.75 43.34 9.32
C MET A 272 30.58 44.31 8.16
N SER A 273 30.95 43.86 6.96
CA SER A 273 30.58 44.47 5.70
C SER A 273 29.05 44.54 5.60
N ILE A 274 28.56 45.52 4.84
CA ILE A 274 27.15 45.84 4.66
C ILE A 274 26.45 44.67 3.93
N GLN A 275 26.11 43.60 4.66
CA GLN A 275 25.16 42.61 4.21
C GLN A 275 23.78 43.16 4.56
N PHE A 276 23.15 43.80 3.57
CA PHE A 276 21.73 44.14 3.65
C PHE A 276 20.95 42.82 3.64
N GLU A 277 20.66 42.26 4.81
CA GLU A 277 19.51 41.37 4.92
C GLU A 277 18.30 42.25 4.66
N ALA A 278 17.75 42.16 3.45
CA ALA A 278 16.46 42.74 3.07
C ALA A 278 15.33 41.96 3.76
N GLY A 279 15.42 41.78 5.08
CA GLY A 279 14.34 41.29 5.90
C GLY A 279 13.26 42.35 5.93
N GLU A 280 12.04 41.98 5.56
CA GLU A 280 10.88 42.82 5.78
C GLU A 280 10.82 43.19 7.27
N PHE A 281 10.54 44.46 7.58
CA PHE A 281 10.19 44.86 8.93
C PHE A 281 8.82 44.27 9.27
N ALA A 282 8.79 42.97 9.52
CA ALA A 282 7.60 42.29 9.94
C ALA A 282 7.23 42.82 11.33
N THR A 283 6.03 43.36 11.44
CA THR A 283 5.32 43.24 12.71
C THR A 283 5.13 41.75 12.95
N ASP A 284 5.33 41.26 14.17
CA ASP A 284 4.98 39.90 14.58
C ASP A 284 3.46 39.69 14.41
N ASN A 285 3.00 39.56 13.16
CA ASN A 285 1.61 39.35 12.79
C ASN A 285 1.20 37.89 13.05
N ASP A 286 2.15 37.03 13.43
CA ASP A 286 1.91 35.67 13.91
C ASP A 286 1.37 35.62 15.35
N LEU A 287 1.07 36.77 15.98
CA LEU A 287 0.35 36.82 17.26
C LEU A 287 -1.10 36.32 17.19
N VAL A 288 -1.63 36.02 15.99
CA VAL A 288 -2.89 35.26 15.88
C VAL A 288 -2.74 33.86 16.49
N GLU A 289 -1.53 33.28 16.48
CA GLU A 289 -1.25 31.96 17.06
C GLU A 289 -0.98 31.99 18.58
N SER A 290 -0.88 33.17 19.19
CA SER A 290 -0.67 33.32 20.63
C SER A 290 -1.52 34.45 21.23
N LEU A 291 -2.85 34.30 21.20
CA LEU A 291 -3.80 35.03 22.05
C LEU A 291 -3.67 34.70 23.57
N ASP A 292 -2.47 34.28 23.99
CA ASP A 292 -2.18 33.89 25.36
C ASP A 292 -1.64 35.10 26.14
N ILE A 293 -2.55 35.75 26.85
CA ILE A 293 -2.29 36.95 27.66
C ILE A 293 -1.19 36.70 28.70
N GLU A 294 -1.08 35.48 29.22
CA GLU A 294 -0.06 35.16 30.22
C GLU A 294 1.33 35.18 29.58
N LYS A 295 1.46 34.62 28.38
CA LYS A 295 2.73 34.64 27.62
C LYS A 295 3.13 36.06 27.21
N THR A 296 2.19 36.89 26.75
CA THR A 296 2.51 38.29 26.39
C THR A 296 3.01 39.07 27.61
N VAL A 297 2.41 38.84 28.79
CA VAL A 297 2.87 39.43 30.05
C VAL A 297 4.22 38.88 30.49
N GLU A 298 4.49 37.58 30.33
CA GLU A 298 5.79 36.97 30.65
C GLU A 298 6.90 37.50 29.75
N MET A 299 6.68 37.57 28.44
CA MET A 299 7.60 38.16 27.48
C MET A 299 7.85 39.64 27.81
N ALA A 300 6.81 40.38 28.19
CA ALA A 300 6.95 41.74 28.67
C ALA A 300 7.84 41.84 29.91
N LYS A 301 7.64 40.97 30.91
CA LYS A 301 8.44 40.93 32.13
C LYS A 301 9.91 40.61 31.85
N ILE A 302 10.19 39.71 30.92
CA ILE A 302 11.57 39.36 30.54
C ILE A 302 12.27 40.56 29.91
N GLU A 303 11.60 41.26 28.99
CA GLU A 303 12.14 42.47 28.37
C GLU A 303 12.32 43.62 29.35
N PHE A 304 11.41 43.81 30.32
CA PHE A 304 11.56 44.85 31.34
C PHE A 304 12.76 44.62 32.27
N LYS A 305 13.22 43.37 32.44
CA LYS A 305 14.43 43.07 33.21
C LYS A 305 15.70 43.56 32.50
N ASN A 306 15.71 43.52 31.17
CA ASN A 306 16.84 43.93 30.33
C ASN A 306 16.37 45.00 29.32
N PRO A 307 16.12 46.24 29.76
CA PRO A 307 15.62 47.27 28.86
C PRO A 307 16.68 47.62 27.80
N LEU A 308 16.25 47.60 26.53
CA LEU A 308 17.02 48.09 25.41
C LEU A 308 17.42 49.57 25.65
N PRO A 309 18.68 49.98 25.38
CA PRO A 309 19.11 51.35 25.56
C PRO A 309 18.25 52.30 24.70
N ALA A 310 17.67 53.31 25.34
CA ALA A 310 16.80 54.32 24.72
C ALA A 310 17.58 55.41 23.96
N CYS A 311 18.56 55.00 23.15
CA CYS A 311 19.34 55.90 22.33
C CYS A 311 18.72 56.01 20.93
N LEU A 312 18.34 57.22 20.52
CA LEU A 312 17.85 57.52 19.17
C LEU A 312 18.85 58.46 18.49
N PHE A 313 19.22 58.14 17.25
CA PHE A 313 20.08 59.01 16.44
C PHE A 313 19.33 60.28 16.02
N PHE A 314 18.10 60.11 15.53
CA PHE A 314 17.25 61.20 15.09
C PHE A 314 16.48 61.78 16.28
N LYS A 315 16.70 63.07 16.58
CA LYS A 315 16.00 63.78 17.67
C LYS A 315 14.77 64.54 17.18
N ARG A 316 14.74 64.91 15.90
CA ARG A 316 13.63 65.63 15.26
C ARG A 316 13.23 64.94 13.96
N PRO A 317 11.93 64.89 13.63
CA PRO A 317 11.45 64.27 12.38
C PRO A 317 11.98 64.96 11.13
N GLU A 318 12.28 66.25 11.20
CA GLU A 318 12.89 67.04 10.12
C GLU A 318 14.21 66.45 9.61
N GLN A 319 15.00 65.82 10.49
CA GLN A 319 16.28 65.20 10.13
C GLN A 319 16.07 63.98 9.22
N MET A 320 14.98 63.24 9.43
CA MET A 320 14.62 62.11 8.58
C MET A 320 14.07 62.58 7.23
N MET A 321 13.26 63.65 7.23
CA MET A 321 12.80 64.29 6.00
C MET A 321 13.96 64.82 5.15
N TYR A 322 14.99 65.38 5.79
CA TYR A 322 16.21 65.79 5.10
C TYR A 322 16.93 64.60 4.45
N LEU A 323 17.04 63.47 5.16
CA LEU A 323 17.63 62.24 4.61
C LEU A 323 16.82 61.74 3.40
N PHE A 324 15.49 61.69 3.49
CA PHE A 324 14.65 61.33 2.35
C PHE A 324 14.82 62.28 1.16
N ARG A 325 14.85 63.60 1.39
CA ARG A 325 15.10 64.59 0.33
C ARG A 325 16.48 64.41 -0.30
N SER A 326 17.49 64.06 0.50
CA SER A 326 18.83 63.78 -0.01
C SER A 326 18.88 62.50 -0.84
N MET A 327 18.16 61.45 -0.43
CA MET A 327 18.02 60.21 -1.21
C MET A 327 17.22 60.46 -2.50
N GLU A 328 16.18 61.30 -2.44
CA GLU A 328 15.42 61.73 -3.62
C GLU A 328 16.34 62.46 -4.60
N LEU A 329 17.13 63.42 -4.11
CA LEU A 329 18.10 64.15 -4.93
C LEU A 329 19.14 63.22 -5.57
N GLN A 330 19.72 62.30 -4.80
CA GLN A 330 20.65 61.28 -5.29
C GLN A 330 19.99 60.38 -6.33
N SER A 331 18.77 59.90 -6.07
CA SER A 331 18.03 59.06 -7.00
C SER A 331 17.74 59.79 -8.31
N ARG A 332 17.43 61.09 -8.24
CA ARG A 332 17.24 61.96 -9.42
C ARG A 332 18.55 62.13 -10.19
N GLU A 333 19.67 62.34 -9.50
CA GLU A 333 20.99 62.43 -10.11
C GLU A 333 21.36 61.13 -10.82
N TYR A 334 21.16 59.98 -10.16
CA TYR A 334 21.35 58.66 -10.75
C TYR A 334 20.46 58.46 -11.99
N LEU A 335 19.18 58.83 -11.93
CA LEU A 335 18.27 58.75 -13.08
C LEU A 335 18.72 59.65 -14.23
N MET A 336 19.24 60.83 -13.94
CA MET A 336 19.78 61.75 -14.94
C MET A 336 21.07 61.19 -15.57
N GLU A 337 21.95 60.58 -14.79
CA GLU A 337 23.12 59.86 -15.30
C GLU A 337 22.73 58.64 -16.12
N LEU A 338 21.73 57.88 -15.70
CA LEU A 338 21.17 56.78 -16.48
C LEU A 338 20.62 57.27 -17.82
N ALA A 339 19.88 58.38 -17.84
CA ALA A 339 19.36 58.97 -19.07
C ALA A 339 20.48 59.44 -20.01
N LYS A 340 21.56 60.04 -19.46
CA LYS A 340 22.75 60.43 -20.23
C LYS A 340 23.49 59.21 -20.79
N THR A 341 23.58 58.13 -20.02
CA THR A 341 24.34 56.92 -20.39
C THR A 341 23.53 55.92 -21.21
N ASP A 342 22.20 56.04 -21.29
CA ASP A 342 21.35 55.14 -22.06
C ASP A 342 21.72 55.12 -23.56
N GLY A 343 21.91 56.29 -24.17
CA GLY A 343 22.36 56.40 -25.57
C GLY A 343 23.69 55.68 -25.84
N PRO A 344 24.79 56.03 -25.13
CA PRO A 344 26.07 55.33 -25.20
C PRO A 344 25.94 53.83 -24.90
N ASN A 345 25.13 53.42 -23.92
CA ASN A 345 24.94 52.00 -23.58
C ASN A 345 24.22 51.24 -24.68
N ARG A 346 23.22 51.82 -25.35
CA ARG A 346 22.58 51.21 -26.53
C ARG A 346 23.59 51.04 -27.67
N MET A 347 24.38 52.08 -27.95
CA MET A 347 25.44 52.02 -28.94
C MET A 347 26.49 50.94 -28.61
N LEU A 348 26.92 50.84 -27.35
CA LEU A 348 27.83 49.80 -26.88
C LEU A 348 27.21 48.40 -27.03
N ARG A 349 25.93 48.22 -26.70
CA ARG A 349 25.22 46.94 -26.88
C ARG A 349 25.15 46.55 -28.35
N ASP A 350 24.90 47.49 -29.24
CA ASP A 350 24.83 47.20 -30.68
C ASP A 350 26.22 46.94 -31.27
N ARG A 351 27.26 47.68 -30.84
CA ARG A 351 28.65 47.36 -31.18
C ARG A 351 29.08 45.99 -30.66
N PHE A 352 28.66 45.62 -29.46
CA PHE A 352 28.93 44.31 -28.89
C PHE A 352 28.26 43.20 -29.70
N LYS A 353 27.02 43.39 -30.16
CA LYS A 353 26.36 42.45 -31.08
C LYS A 353 27.11 42.34 -32.42
N GLN A 354 27.52 43.47 -33.00
CA GLN A 354 28.32 43.49 -34.24
C GLN A 354 29.64 42.75 -34.07
N LEU A 355 30.36 42.99 -32.97
CA LEU A 355 31.60 42.29 -32.65
C LEU A 355 31.40 40.79 -32.47
N LYS A 356 30.33 40.37 -31.79
CA LYS A 356 29.98 38.94 -31.68
C LYS A 356 29.71 38.30 -33.03
N LEU A 357 28.99 38.98 -33.92
CA LEU A 357 28.73 38.48 -35.27
C LEU A 357 30.01 38.39 -36.09
N ALA A 358 30.87 39.41 -36.04
CA ALA A 358 32.17 39.40 -36.72
C ALA A 358 33.07 38.28 -36.20
N GLN A 359 33.13 38.08 -34.88
CA GLN A 359 33.89 37.00 -34.27
C GLN A 359 33.38 35.61 -34.67
N ALA A 360 32.05 35.44 -34.75
CA ALA A 360 31.47 34.19 -35.23
C ALA A 360 31.84 33.93 -36.70
N GLN A 361 31.75 34.95 -37.56
CA GLN A 361 32.15 34.86 -38.97
C GLN A 361 33.64 34.52 -39.14
N GLU A 362 34.53 35.15 -38.36
CA GLU A 362 35.96 34.81 -38.37
C GLU A 362 36.20 33.36 -37.90
N SER A 363 35.49 32.92 -36.86
CA SER A 363 35.57 31.54 -36.38
C SER A 363 35.12 30.54 -37.44
N ASP A 364 34.02 30.82 -38.14
CA ASP A 364 33.52 29.97 -39.23
C ASP A 364 34.52 29.95 -40.41
N TYR A 365 35.14 31.09 -40.71
CA TYR A 365 36.17 31.18 -41.75
C TYR A 365 37.41 30.37 -41.39
N PHE A 366 37.88 30.43 -40.14
CA PHE A 366 38.98 29.58 -39.67
C PHE A 366 38.62 28.11 -39.72
N GLN A 367 37.41 27.73 -39.31
CA GLN A 367 36.94 26.35 -39.38
C GLN A 367 36.93 25.83 -40.82
N TYR A 368 36.41 26.63 -41.76
CA TYR A 368 36.42 26.30 -43.19
C TYR A 368 37.84 26.05 -43.72
N TYR A 369 38.82 26.90 -43.35
CA TYR A 369 40.21 26.71 -43.74
C TYR A 369 40.82 25.45 -43.13
N ILE A 370 40.54 25.18 -41.85
CA ILE A 370 40.99 23.95 -41.17
C ILE A 370 40.44 22.73 -41.89
N ASP A 371 39.16 22.75 -42.27
CA ASP A 371 38.50 21.63 -42.95
C ASP A 371 39.09 21.39 -44.35
N ILE A 372 39.39 22.45 -45.11
CA ILE A 372 40.09 22.32 -46.40
C ILE A 372 41.47 21.68 -46.22
N ILE A 373 42.26 22.18 -45.27
CA ILE A 373 43.61 21.66 -45.03
C ILE A 373 43.53 20.19 -44.59
N ASN A 374 42.60 19.83 -43.72
CA ASN A 374 42.38 18.44 -43.31
C ASN A 374 41.97 17.55 -44.49
N PHE A 375 41.14 18.06 -45.41
CA PHE A 375 40.77 17.35 -46.62
C PHE A 375 42.00 17.14 -47.54
N GLU A 376 42.85 18.15 -47.71
CA GLU A 376 44.09 18.04 -48.49
C GLU A 376 45.07 17.04 -47.86
N ILE A 377 45.27 17.07 -46.54
CA ILE A 377 46.08 16.10 -45.80
C ILE A 377 45.52 14.68 -45.98
N SER A 378 44.20 14.52 -45.89
CA SER A 378 43.53 13.22 -46.07
C SER A 378 43.72 12.70 -47.50
N ARG A 379 43.67 13.59 -48.50
CA ARG A 379 43.92 13.25 -49.91
C ARG A 379 45.37 12.84 -50.13
N GLU A 380 46.33 13.57 -49.58
CA GLU A 380 47.75 13.24 -49.74
C GLU A 380 48.13 11.96 -49.01
N SER A 381 47.63 11.73 -47.80
CA SER A 381 47.85 10.46 -47.08
C SER A 381 47.25 9.27 -47.83
N PHE A 382 46.06 9.42 -48.43
CA PHE A 382 45.50 8.39 -49.30
C PHE A 382 46.37 8.15 -50.54
N ASN A 383 46.88 9.20 -51.18
CA ASN A 383 47.78 9.08 -52.33
C ASN A 383 49.08 8.38 -51.95
N GLU A 384 49.68 8.73 -50.80
CA GLU A 384 50.88 8.09 -50.27
C GLU A 384 50.64 6.59 -50.07
N GLU A 385 49.54 6.23 -49.41
CA GLU A 385 49.20 4.83 -49.17
C GLU A 385 48.90 4.08 -50.47
N HIS A 386 48.21 4.71 -51.43
CA HIS A 386 47.96 4.13 -52.75
C HIS A 386 49.26 3.89 -53.52
N LEU A 387 50.18 4.86 -53.54
CA LEU A 387 51.49 4.74 -54.18
C LEU A 387 52.35 3.67 -53.49
N ARG A 388 52.34 3.63 -52.16
CA ARG A 388 53.02 2.61 -51.36
C ARG A 388 52.50 1.22 -51.70
N ASN A 389 51.19 1.04 -51.75
CA ASN A 389 50.58 -0.25 -52.11
C ASN A 389 50.92 -0.64 -53.55
N LYS A 390 50.90 0.32 -54.49
CA LYS A 390 51.29 0.09 -55.88
C LYS A 390 52.76 -0.28 -56.02
N PHE A 391 53.64 0.38 -55.26
CA PHE A 391 55.07 0.06 -55.22
C PHE A 391 55.31 -1.35 -54.68
N TYR A 392 54.71 -1.71 -53.54
CA TYR A 392 54.84 -3.06 -52.99
C TYR A 392 54.24 -4.13 -53.89
N ARG A 393 53.16 -3.82 -54.60
CA ARG A 393 52.59 -4.72 -55.60
C ARG A 393 53.57 -4.96 -56.74
N ILE A 394 54.17 -3.91 -57.31
CA ILE A 394 55.16 -4.04 -58.38
C ILE A 394 56.38 -4.85 -57.89
N LEU A 395 56.86 -4.56 -56.67
CA LEU A 395 58.00 -5.23 -56.07
C LEU A 395 57.72 -6.73 -55.83
N ASN A 396 56.57 -7.06 -55.26
CA ASN A 396 56.22 -8.44 -54.87
C ASN A 396 55.65 -9.30 -56.01
N GLU A 397 55.01 -8.69 -57.02
CA GLU A 397 54.53 -9.41 -58.21
C GLU A 397 55.60 -9.34 -59.30
N SER A 398 55.64 -8.25 -60.06
CA SER A 398 56.42 -8.16 -61.30
C SER A 398 57.93 -8.30 -61.11
N PHE A 399 58.51 -7.64 -60.10
CA PHE A 399 59.96 -7.68 -59.89
C PHE A 399 60.40 -9.00 -59.26
N TYR A 400 59.66 -9.46 -58.24
CA TYR A 400 59.90 -10.76 -57.61
C TYR A 400 59.80 -11.88 -58.65
N ASP A 401 58.74 -11.94 -59.45
CA ASP A 401 58.56 -12.98 -60.46
C ASP A 401 59.68 -12.97 -61.52
N SER A 402 60.10 -11.79 -61.95
CA SER A 402 61.10 -11.65 -63.02
C SER A 402 62.52 -11.98 -62.56
N ILE A 403 62.91 -11.62 -61.34
CA ILE A 403 64.32 -11.64 -60.90
C ILE A 403 64.56 -12.63 -59.76
N ALA A 404 63.66 -12.69 -58.77
CA ALA A 404 63.90 -13.39 -57.50
C ALA A 404 63.06 -14.65 -57.30
N SER A 405 62.14 -14.95 -58.23
CA SER A 405 61.28 -16.11 -58.13
C SER A 405 62.12 -17.39 -58.20
N PRO A 406 61.78 -18.42 -57.39
CA PRO A 406 62.49 -19.69 -57.41
C PRO A 406 62.54 -20.31 -58.81
N THR A 407 61.56 -20.06 -59.67
CA THR A 407 61.52 -20.60 -61.03
C THR A 407 62.49 -19.88 -61.96
N THR A 408 62.58 -18.56 -61.89
CA THR A 408 63.50 -17.77 -62.74
C THR A 408 64.94 -17.93 -62.28
N LEU A 409 65.20 -17.99 -60.97
CA LEU A 409 66.54 -18.31 -60.44
C LEU A 409 67.00 -19.72 -60.83
N LYS A 410 66.10 -20.72 -60.77
CA LYS A 410 66.42 -22.08 -61.26
C LYS A 410 66.76 -22.05 -62.75
N LEU A 411 65.97 -21.35 -63.55
CA LEU A 411 66.19 -21.24 -64.99
C LEU A 411 67.53 -20.55 -65.30
N LYS A 412 67.88 -19.49 -64.56
CA LYS A 412 69.20 -18.85 -64.62
C LYS A 412 70.33 -19.83 -64.33
N ILE A 413 70.25 -20.56 -63.21
CA ILE A 413 71.26 -21.57 -62.85
C ILE A 413 71.38 -22.64 -63.93
N CYS A 414 70.27 -23.13 -64.49
CA CYS A 414 70.29 -24.13 -65.55
C CYS A 414 70.96 -23.61 -66.83
N ILE A 415 70.67 -22.37 -67.24
CA ILE A 415 71.26 -21.77 -68.43
C ILE A 415 72.74 -21.48 -68.23
N GLU A 416 73.13 -20.93 -67.08
CA GLU A 416 74.55 -20.73 -66.73
C GLU A 416 75.29 -22.06 -66.73
N TYR A 417 74.71 -23.12 -66.14
CA TYR A 417 75.30 -24.45 -66.16
C TYR A 417 75.52 -24.97 -67.58
N VAL A 418 74.52 -24.88 -68.46
CA VAL A 418 74.64 -25.33 -69.86
C VAL A 418 75.66 -24.49 -70.62
N TYR A 419 75.66 -23.17 -70.41
CA TYR A 419 76.61 -22.27 -71.03
C TYR A 419 78.05 -22.59 -70.60
N GLU A 420 78.29 -22.80 -69.30
CA GLU A 420 79.60 -23.17 -68.77
C GLU A 420 80.10 -24.51 -69.31
N GLN A 421 79.21 -25.49 -69.52
CA GLN A 421 79.58 -26.77 -70.11
C GLN A 421 80.00 -26.64 -71.58
N VAL A 422 79.34 -25.76 -72.34
CA VAL A 422 79.59 -25.62 -73.78
C VAL A 422 80.77 -24.69 -74.07
N PHE A 423 80.91 -23.59 -73.34
CA PHE A 423 81.90 -22.53 -73.62
C PHE A 423 83.00 -22.39 -72.56
N GLY A 424 82.89 -23.07 -71.41
CA GLY A 424 83.78 -22.90 -70.27
C GLY A 424 83.30 -21.84 -69.28
N LYS A 425 84.00 -21.70 -68.15
CA LYS A 425 83.62 -20.76 -67.08
C LYS A 425 83.72 -19.31 -67.54
N CYS A 426 82.66 -18.54 -67.32
CA CYS A 426 82.69 -17.09 -67.45
C CYS A 426 83.13 -16.46 -66.11
N GLU A 427 84.29 -15.79 -66.09
CA GLU A 427 84.87 -15.17 -64.88
C GLU A 427 83.97 -14.10 -64.24
N GLU A 428 83.12 -13.42 -65.03
CA GLU A 428 82.32 -12.27 -64.55
C GLU A 428 80.85 -12.60 -64.23
N GLY A 429 80.38 -13.81 -64.52
CA GLY A 429 78.96 -14.18 -64.39
C GLY A 429 78.01 -13.40 -65.31
N HIS A 430 76.94 -14.02 -65.79
CA HIS A 430 75.99 -13.33 -66.67
C HIS A 430 75.04 -12.44 -65.86
N HIS A 431 75.06 -11.13 -66.14
CA HIS A 431 74.22 -10.13 -65.46
C HIS A 431 72.76 -10.22 -65.92
N SER A 432 72.53 -10.52 -67.20
CA SER A 432 71.21 -10.74 -67.81
C SER A 432 71.09 -12.18 -68.31
N LEU A 433 69.87 -12.75 -68.23
CA LEU A 433 69.57 -14.07 -68.76
C LEU A 433 69.56 -14.11 -70.29
N GLN A 434 69.29 -12.97 -70.94
CA GLN A 434 69.00 -12.90 -72.36
C GLN A 434 70.23 -13.22 -73.23
N ASP A 435 71.40 -12.76 -72.81
CA ASP A 435 72.65 -12.93 -73.56
C ASP A 435 73.11 -14.40 -73.64
N PRO A 436 73.26 -15.15 -72.52
CA PRO A 436 73.65 -16.55 -72.60
C PRO A 436 72.60 -17.40 -73.32
N LEU A 437 71.31 -17.07 -73.19
CA LEU A 437 70.24 -17.76 -73.90
C LEU A 437 70.35 -17.55 -75.42
N LYS A 438 70.57 -16.31 -75.87
CA LYS A 438 70.70 -15.96 -77.30
C LYS A 438 71.92 -16.65 -77.92
N ILE A 439 73.04 -16.69 -77.20
CA ILE A 439 74.26 -17.35 -77.68
C ILE A 439 74.03 -18.86 -77.78
N LEU A 440 73.41 -19.49 -76.78
CA LEU A 440 73.06 -20.91 -76.82
C LEU A 440 72.07 -21.22 -77.95
N GLU A 441 71.09 -20.34 -78.19
CA GLU A 441 70.13 -20.47 -79.30
C GLU A 441 70.83 -20.44 -80.65
N VAL A 442 71.69 -19.44 -80.88
CA VAL A 442 72.47 -19.32 -82.14
C VAL A 442 73.38 -20.52 -82.34
N MET A 443 74.01 -21.03 -81.29
CA MET A 443 74.81 -22.26 -81.39
C MET A 443 73.96 -23.48 -81.70
N TYR A 444 72.80 -23.61 -81.06
CA TYR A 444 71.89 -24.71 -81.34
C TYR A 444 71.42 -24.68 -82.79
N GLU A 445 71.10 -23.51 -83.31
CA GLU A 445 70.77 -23.30 -84.73
C GLU A 445 71.95 -23.65 -85.65
N ASP A 446 73.18 -23.23 -85.33
CA ASP A 446 74.38 -23.58 -86.10
C ASP A 446 74.67 -25.10 -86.05
N TYR A 447 74.51 -25.74 -84.89
CA TYR A 447 74.62 -27.20 -84.78
C TYR A 447 73.56 -27.92 -85.61
N ASN A 448 72.31 -27.46 -85.59
CA ASN A 448 71.25 -28.04 -86.42
C ASN A 448 71.55 -27.85 -87.92
N LEU A 449 72.01 -26.67 -88.32
CA LEU A 449 72.45 -26.41 -89.70
C LEU A 449 73.58 -27.35 -90.12
N ARG A 450 74.55 -27.59 -89.24
CA ARG A 450 75.64 -28.56 -89.49
C ARG A 450 75.13 -29.99 -89.57
N LEU A 451 74.15 -30.36 -88.74
CA LEU A 451 73.51 -31.68 -88.79
C LEU A 451 72.73 -31.86 -90.10
N ASP A 452 71.99 -30.85 -90.54
CA ASP A 452 71.26 -30.85 -91.81
C ASP A 452 72.18 -30.88 -93.04
N ALA A 453 73.41 -30.35 -92.91
CA ALA A 453 74.42 -30.38 -93.96
C ALA A 453 75.14 -31.74 -94.11
N LEU A 454 74.90 -32.71 -93.22
CA LEU A 454 75.52 -34.04 -93.31
C LEU A 454 74.90 -34.84 -94.47
N ASP A 455 75.74 -35.57 -95.22
CA ASP A 455 75.28 -36.44 -96.29
C ASP A 455 74.39 -37.55 -95.73
N PHE A 456 73.19 -37.68 -96.30
CA PHE A 456 72.19 -38.66 -95.92
C PHE A 456 72.74 -40.09 -95.95
N GLN A 457 73.70 -40.41 -96.82
CA GLN A 457 74.29 -41.74 -96.87
C GLN A 457 75.08 -42.09 -95.60
N ILE A 458 75.85 -41.13 -95.08
CA ILE A 458 76.65 -41.29 -93.84
C ILE A 458 75.70 -41.42 -92.65
N VAL A 459 74.63 -40.60 -92.62
CA VAL A 459 73.63 -40.64 -91.55
C VAL A 459 72.87 -41.98 -91.52
N VAL A 460 72.47 -42.51 -92.69
CA VAL A 460 71.80 -43.82 -92.76
C VAL A 460 72.73 -44.96 -92.32
N GLN A 461 74.02 -44.87 -92.66
CA GLN A 461 74.99 -45.88 -92.24
C GLN A 461 75.25 -45.82 -90.73
N ALA A 462 75.46 -44.63 -90.17
CA ALA A 462 75.61 -44.43 -88.73
C ALA A 462 74.35 -44.85 -87.96
N GLN A 463 73.14 -44.57 -88.48
CA GLN A 463 71.90 -45.05 -87.89
C GLN A 463 71.87 -46.58 -87.85
N LYS A 464 72.19 -47.27 -88.96
CA LYS A 464 72.22 -48.74 -88.98
C LYS A 464 73.21 -49.31 -87.98
N ASP A 465 74.39 -48.72 -87.86
CA ASP A 465 75.41 -49.16 -86.90
C ASP A 465 74.98 -48.94 -85.45
N PHE A 466 74.37 -47.78 -85.14
CA PHE A 466 73.78 -47.51 -83.83
C PHE A 466 72.63 -48.46 -83.52
N PHE A 467 71.70 -48.68 -84.45
CA PHE A 467 70.61 -49.64 -84.25
C PHE A 467 71.13 -51.07 -84.02
N ALA A 468 72.19 -51.47 -84.69
CA ALA A 468 72.81 -52.78 -84.45
C ALA A 468 73.47 -52.87 -83.07
N GLN A 469 74.15 -51.80 -82.62
CA GLN A 469 74.72 -51.74 -81.27
C GLN A 469 73.64 -51.71 -80.18
N ASP A 470 72.57 -50.94 -80.37
CA ASP A 470 71.44 -50.85 -79.44
C ASP A 470 70.70 -52.17 -79.34
N LEU A 471 70.48 -52.87 -80.46
CA LEU A 471 69.91 -54.22 -80.43
C LEU A 471 70.77 -55.18 -79.61
N LYS A 472 72.10 -55.10 -79.74
CA LYS A 472 73.03 -55.93 -78.98
C LYS A 472 73.02 -55.57 -77.49
N MET A 473 72.98 -54.28 -77.15
CA MET A 473 72.85 -53.82 -75.76
C MET A 473 71.50 -54.22 -75.15
N MET A 474 70.39 -54.11 -75.89
CA MET A 474 69.07 -54.54 -75.42
C MET A 474 69.02 -56.05 -75.15
N GLN A 475 69.60 -56.88 -76.02
CA GLN A 475 69.68 -58.32 -75.78
C GLN A 475 70.48 -58.64 -74.52
N ASN A 476 71.63 -57.98 -74.32
CA ASN A 476 72.43 -58.14 -73.12
C ASN A 476 71.68 -57.69 -71.85
N ALA A 477 70.98 -56.55 -71.91
CA ALA A 477 70.17 -56.04 -70.82
C ALA A 477 69.01 -56.98 -70.47
N TYR A 478 68.36 -57.59 -71.47
CA TYR A 478 67.27 -58.54 -71.25
C TYR A 478 67.77 -59.83 -70.58
N ASN A 479 68.92 -60.33 -71.00
CA ASN A 479 69.57 -61.48 -70.37
C ASN A 479 69.94 -61.16 -68.91
N ALA A 480 70.57 -60.01 -68.64
CA ALA A 480 70.91 -59.57 -67.29
C ALA A 480 69.66 -59.34 -66.41
N GLN A 481 68.58 -58.80 -66.97
CA GLN A 481 67.31 -58.61 -66.23
C GLN A 481 66.71 -59.96 -65.82
N ARG A 482 66.76 -60.97 -66.70
CA ARG A 482 66.30 -62.32 -66.38
C ARG A 482 67.09 -62.92 -65.22
N GLU A 483 68.41 -62.80 -65.25
CA GLU A 483 69.28 -63.27 -64.16
C GLU A 483 69.01 -62.53 -62.83
N LEU A 484 68.89 -61.20 -62.87
CA LEU A 484 68.57 -60.40 -61.68
C LEU A 484 67.19 -60.71 -61.10
N ARG A 485 66.18 -60.97 -61.95
CA ARG A 485 64.84 -61.34 -61.48
C ARG A 485 64.87 -62.69 -60.78
N ALA A 486 65.57 -63.68 -61.35
CA ALA A 486 65.78 -64.98 -60.71
C ALA A 486 66.47 -64.84 -59.35
N PHE A 487 67.51 -63.98 -59.26
CA PHE A 487 68.18 -63.65 -58.00
C PHE A 487 67.24 -62.99 -56.98
N ARG A 488 66.43 -62.01 -57.39
CA ARG A 488 65.47 -61.34 -56.49
C ARG A 488 64.39 -62.27 -56.00
N GLU A 489 63.86 -63.14 -56.84
CA GLU A 489 62.86 -64.13 -56.45
C GLU A 489 63.43 -65.11 -55.43
N MET A 490 64.65 -65.62 -55.63
CA MET A 490 65.37 -66.40 -54.63
C MET A 490 65.53 -65.62 -53.32
N THR A 491 65.99 -64.36 -53.39
CA THR A 491 66.25 -63.54 -52.20
C THR A 491 64.96 -63.22 -51.45
N ASN A 492 63.87 -62.93 -52.15
CA ASN A 492 62.56 -62.68 -51.55
C ASN A 492 61.96 -63.94 -50.94
N ALA A 493 62.13 -65.12 -51.57
CA ALA A 493 61.71 -66.39 -51.00
C ALA A 493 62.46 -66.71 -49.70
N ILE A 494 63.79 -66.50 -49.71
CA ILE A 494 64.64 -66.63 -48.52
C ILE A 494 64.17 -65.66 -47.43
N ASN A 495 64.06 -64.36 -47.76
CA ASN A 495 63.66 -63.35 -46.80
C ASN A 495 62.26 -63.64 -46.24
N LYS A 496 61.28 -64.02 -47.06
CA LYS A 496 59.92 -64.33 -46.60
C LYS A 496 59.86 -65.55 -45.68
N ALA A 497 60.77 -66.53 -45.84
CA ALA A 497 60.89 -67.66 -44.91
C ALA A 497 61.37 -67.24 -43.51
N PHE A 498 62.08 -66.11 -43.39
CA PHE A 498 62.58 -65.59 -42.11
C PHE A 498 61.61 -64.63 -41.38
N TRP A 499 60.45 -64.28 -41.96
CA TRP A 499 59.51 -63.36 -41.30
C TRP A 499 58.46 -64.12 -40.48
N PRO A 500 58.18 -63.72 -39.23
CA PRO A 500 57.11 -64.32 -38.42
C PRO A 500 55.72 -64.03 -39.00
N PRO A 501 54.73 -64.92 -38.83
CA PRO A 501 53.39 -64.76 -39.41
C PRO A 501 52.69 -63.50 -38.89
N ALA A 502 52.15 -62.69 -39.80
CA ALA A 502 51.52 -61.40 -39.51
C ALA A 502 50.26 -61.57 -38.63
N LYS A 503 50.18 -60.80 -37.52
CA LYS A 503 49.03 -60.79 -36.59
C LYS A 503 47.94 -59.84 -37.10
N TYR A 504 46.72 -60.35 -37.26
CA TYR A 504 45.54 -59.60 -37.71
C TYR A 504 44.83 -58.89 -36.54
N VAL A 505 44.44 -57.61 -36.70
CA VAL A 505 43.68 -56.82 -35.71
C VAL A 505 42.38 -56.30 -36.33
N ARG A 506 41.24 -56.45 -35.62
CA ARG A 506 39.88 -56.05 -36.09
C ARG A 506 39.51 -54.60 -35.72
N PRO A 507 38.74 -53.89 -36.58
CA PRO A 507 38.23 -52.54 -36.28
C PRO A 507 37.05 -52.52 -35.27
N PRO A 508 36.91 -51.48 -34.43
CA PRO A 508 35.95 -51.44 -33.32
C PRO A 508 34.50 -51.13 -33.73
N ILE A 509 33.54 -51.79 -33.08
CA ILE A 509 32.10 -51.70 -33.38
C ILE A 509 31.42 -50.61 -32.54
N LYS A 510 30.66 -49.70 -33.18
CA LYS A 510 29.99 -48.49 -32.61
C LYS A 510 29.04 -48.70 -31.41
N LYS A 511 28.81 -49.94 -30.98
CA LYS A 511 27.96 -50.26 -29.81
C LYS A 511 28.70 -50.17 -28.47
N PHE A 512 30.04 -50.06 -28.50
CA PHE A 512 30.89 -49.99 -27.30
C PHE A 512 31.54 -48.61 -27.08
N LEU A 513 31.00 -47.55 -27.68
CA LEU A 513 31.50 -46.19 -27.51
C LEU A 513 30.81 -45.48 -26.34
N ASP A 514 31.63 -44.83 -25.51
CA ASP A 514 31.20 -44.08 -24.33
C ASP A 514 30.18 -42.97 -24.63
N LYS A 515 29.37 -42.62 -23.61
CA LYS A 515 28.29 -41.62 -23.75
C LYS A 515 28.78 -40.26 -24.27
N LYS A 516 29.99 -39.85 -23.86
CA LYS A 516 30.61 -38.57 -24.24
C LYS A 516 31.07 -38.56 -25.70
N SER A 517 31.66 -39.66 -26.17
CA SER A 517 32.08 -39.84 -27.57
C SER A 517 30.90 -40.07 -28.51
N ARG A 518 29.81 -40.70 -28.03
CA ARG A 518 28.51 -40.70 -28.72
C ARG A 518 27.90 -39.30 -28.87
N TYR A 519 27.95 -38.48 -27.81
CA TYR A 519 27.43 -37.11 -27.87
C TYR A 519 28.23 -36.23 -28.83
N GLN A 520 29.56 -36.40 -28.88
CA GLN A 520 30.42 -35.70 -29.86
C GLN A 520 30.15 -36.14 -31.29
N ALA A 521 29.99 -37.44 -31.55
CA ALA A 521 29.61 -37.94 -32.87
C ALA A 521 28.22 -37.40 -33.31
N MET A 522 27.25 -37.35 -32.38
CA MET A 522 25.90 -36.81 -32.64
C MET A 522 25.91 -35.29 -32.87
N MET A 523 26.70 -34.52 -32.13
CA MET A 523 26.83 -33.06 -32.32
C MET A 523 27.56 -32.72 -33.63
N ALA A 524 28.51 -33.57 -34.07
CA ALA A 524 29.16 -33.43 -35.36
C ALA A 524 28.19 -33.71 -36.53
N GLU A 525 27.26 -34.66 -36.36
CA GLU A 525 26.18 -34.90 -37.33
C GLU A 525 25.10 -33.79 -37.31
N LYS A 526 24.76 -33.23 -36.14
CA LYS A 526 23.85 -32.07 -36.02
C LYS A 526 24.40 -30.81 -36.68
N LYS A 527 25.68 -30.48 -36.47
CA LYS A 527 26.31 -29.33 -37.17
C LYS A 527 26.32 -29.51 -38.68
N LYS A 528 26.50 -30.73 -39.17
CA LYS A 528 26.42 -31.01 -40.62
C LYS A 528 25.01 -30.82 -41.18
N THR A 529 23.96 -31.04 -40.38
CA THR A 529 22.55 -30.89 -40.80
C THR A 529 22.00 -29.46 -40.61
N GLU A 530 22.49 -28.71 -39.63
CA GLU A 530 22.14 -27.29 -39.39
C GLU A 530 22.67 -26.33 -40.49
N ILE A 531 23.82 -26.64 -41.11
CA ILE A 531 24.37 -25.88 -42.25
C ILE A 531 23.53 -26.06 -43.52
N LEU A 532 22.73 -27.14 -43.60
CA LEU A 532 21.92 -27.47 -44.78
C LEU A 532 20.48 -26.90 -44.76
N SER A 533 19.97 -26.36 -43.63
CA SER A 533 18.53 -26.08 -43.46
C SER A 533 18.11 -24.60 -43.27
N GLY A 534 19.02 -23.64 -43.17
CA GLY A 534 18.74 -22.22 -43.46
C GLY A 534 17.61 -21.48 -42.71
N GLU A 535 17.12 -21.92 -41.54
CA GLU A 535 16.06 -21.23 -40.79
C GLU A 535 16.60 -20.21 -39.76
N ARG A 536 16.00 -19.00 -39.72
CA ARG A 536 16.33 -17.95 -38.74
C ARG A 536 15.72 -18.24 -37.36
N LEU A 537 16.53 -18.04 -36.31
CA LEU A 537 16.16 -18.12 -34.89
C LEU A 537 15.02 -17.15 -34.53
N LYS A 538 13.94 -17.65 -33.90
CA LYS A 538 12.89 -16.81 -33.31
C LYS A 538 13.41 -16.03 -32.09
N PRO A 539 13.09 -14.73 -31.92
CA PRO A 539 13.60 -13.93 -30.80
C PRO A 539 12.93 -14.34 -29.47
N LYS A 540 13.74 -14.39 -28.41
CA LYS A 540 13.28 -14.62 -27.02
C LYS A 540 12.62 -13.33 -26.48
N LYS A 541 11.45 -13.46 -25.83
CA LYS A 541 10.79 -12.34 -25.12
C LYS A 541 11.45 -12.10 -23.76
N TYR A 542 11.93 -10.89 -23.51
CA TYR A 542 12.48 -10.44 -22.22
C TYR A 542 11.37 -9.77 -21.38
N LYS A 543 11.36 -10.02 -20.07
CA LYS A 543 10.55 -9.27 -19.09
C LYS A 543 11.47 -8.26 -18.39
N LEU A 544 11.21 -6.96 -18.55
CA LEU A 544 11.97 -5.86 -17.94
C LEU A 544 11.42 -5.52 -16.54
N SER A 545 12.30 -5.18 -15.60
CA SER A 545 11.92 -4.57 -14.32
C SER A 545 11.51 -3.10 -14.50
N MET A 546 10.75 -2.51 -13.55
CA MET A 546 10.33 -1.10 -13.61
C MET A 546 11.53 -0.14 -13.64
N GLU A 547 12.54 -0.37 -12.80
CA GLU A 547 13.77 0.44 -12.76
C GLU A 547 14.58 0.35 -14.06
N GLU A 548 14.62 -0.84 -14.67
CA GLU A 548 15.30 -1.04 -15.96
C GLU A 548 14.53 -0.35 -17.10
N ARG A 549 13.19 -0.32 -17.04
CA ARG A 549 12.36 0.36 -18.03
C ARG A 549 12.53 1.88 -17.95
N GLU A 550 12.52 2.45 -16.74
CA GLU A 550 12.77 3.88 -16.52
C GLU A 550 14.20 4.26 -16.90
N GLY A 551 15.18 3.42 -16.54
CA GLY A 551 16.57 3.61 -16.91
C GLY A 551 16.81 3.59 -18.42
N LEU A 552 16.18 2.67 -19.13
CA LEU A 552 16.24 2.62 -20.59
C LEU A 552 15.57 3.82 -21.26
N LEU A 553 14.40 4.25 -20.76
CA LEU A 553 13.66 5.41 -21.31
C LEU A 553 14.39 6.74 -21.11
N LEU A 554 15.08 6.91 -19.97
CA LEU A 554 15.72 8.17 -19.60
C LEU A 554 17.15 8.30 -20.13
N PHE A 555 17.87 7.19 -20.25
CA PHE A 555 19.32 7.20 -20.49
C PHE A 555 19.76 6.49 -21.77
N THR A 556 18.83 5.90 -22.55
CA THR A 556 19.11 5.33 -23.88
C THR A 556 18.03 5.74 -24.88
N GLU A 557 18.26 5.58 -26.18
CA GLU A 557 17.26 5.86 -27.23
C GLU A 557 16.15 4.79 -27.33
N TRP A 558 16.01 3.95 -26.30
CA TRP A 558 15.05 2.86 -26.30
C TRP A 558 13.61 3.37 -26.20
N CYS A 559 12.77 2.96 -27.15
CA CYS A 559 11.34 3.21 -27.18
C CYS A 559 10.54 1.92 -26.96
N GLU A 560 9.33 2.05 -26.38
CA GLU A 560 8.44 0.91 -26.14
C GLU A 560 8.03 0.23 -27.45
N GLY A 561 8.65 -0.93 -27.73
CA GLY A 561 8.46 -1.70 -28.96
C GLY A 561 9.76 -2.23 -29.58
N MET A 562 10.91 -1.64 -29.23
CA MET A 562 12.23 -2.12 -29.67
C MET A 562 12.77 -3.25 -28.79
N ASN A 563 13.61 -4.12 -29.36
CA ASN A 563 14.24 -5.21 -28.62
C ASN A 563 15.17 -4.63 -27.52
N PRO A 564 14.91 -4.90 -26.23
CA PRO A 564 15.63 -4.23 -25.15
C PRO A 564 17.03 -4.79 -24.87
N ALA A 565 17.41 -5.94 -25.43
CA ALA A 565 18.67 -6.62 -25.13
C ALA A 565 19.97 -5.82 -25.43
N PRO A 566 20.12 -5.12 -26.58
CA PRO A 566 21.30 -4.29 -26.83
C PRO A 566 21.35 -3.06 -25.90
N PHE A 567 20.23 -2.36 -25.72
CA PHE A 567 20.16 -1.16 -24.89
C PHE A 567 20.34 -1.45 -23.39
N LEU A 568 19.90 -2.63 -22.92
CA LEU A 568 20.20 -3.09 -21.55
C LEU A 568 21.68 -3.31 -21.31
N LYS A 569 22.46 -3.72 -22.32
CA LYS A 569 23.90 -3.85 -22.18
C LYS A 569 24.55 -2.49 -22.04
N GLU A 570 24.20 -1.55 -22.91
CA GLU A 570 24.70 -0.17 -22.86
C GLU A 570 24.33 0.52 -21.53
N TYR A 571 23.07 0.37 -21.07
CA TYR A 571 22.63 0.90 -19.77
C TYR A 571 23.43 0.29 -18.60
N ASN A 572 23.64 -1.02 -18.58
CA ASN A 572 24.39 -1.65 -17.50
C ASN A 572 25.90 -1.36 -17.54
N GLU A 573 26.48 -1.16 -18.73
CA GLU A 573 27.92 -0.88 -18.88
C GLU A 573 28.26 0.58 -18.59
N PHE A 574 27.43 1.53 -19.02
CA PHE A 574 27.79 2.96 -18.98
C PHE A 574 27.05 3.76 -17.91
N THR A 575 25.75 3.54 -17.69
CA THR A 575 24.94 4.45 -16.87
C THR A 575 24.77 3.93 -15.45
N LYS A 576 24.47 2.64 -15.28
CA LYS A 576 24.32 2.02 -13.95
C LYS A 576 25.53 2.20 -13.01
N PRO A 577 26.79 2.01 -13.45
CA PRO A 577 27.94 2.20 -12.56
C PRO A 577 28.19 3.66 -12.14
N VAL A 578 27.67 4.64 -12.88
CA VAL A 578 27.77 6.07 -12.50
C VAL A 578 26.89 6.37 -11.30
N PHE A 579 25.70 5.77 -11.22
CA PHE A 579 24.78 5.94 -10.10
C PHE A 579 25.15 5.08 -8.88
N GLU A 580 25.89 3.98 -9.08
CA GLU A 580 26.34 3.08 -8.01
C GLU A 580 27.76 3.40 -7.48
N TRP A 581 28.44 4.43 -8.01
CA TRP A 581 29.81 4.76 -7.63
C TRP A 581 29.92 5.28 -6.18
N LYS A 582 30.61 4.52 -5.32
CA LYS A 582 31.07 4.95 -3.99
C LYS A 582 32.59 5.15 -3.99
N PRO A 583 33.13 6.18 -3.31
CA PRO A 583 34.57 6.45 -3.30
C PRO A 583 35.35 5.34 -2.57
N GLN A 584 36.29 4.70 -3.26
CA GLN A 584 37.22 3.73 -2.66
C GLN A 584 38.32 4.44 -1.86
N LYS A 585 38.51 4.00 -0.61
CA LYS A 585 39.65 4.36 0.25
C LYS A 585 40.97 3.90 -0.40
N SER A 586 41.95 4.79 -0.37
CA SER A 586 43.35 4.57 -0.77
C SER A 586 43.93 3.27 -0.23
N ARG A 587 44.36 2.37 -1.12
CA ARG A 587 45.20 1.21 -0.77
C ARG A 587 46.61 1.69 -0.44
N GLN A 588 47.04 1.41 0.78
CA GLN A 588 48.42 1.55 1.23
C GLN A 588 49.33 0.61 0.44
N PHE A 589 50.42 1.16 -0.10
CA PHE A 589 51.56 0.41 -0.61
C PHE A 589 52.37 -0.13 0.57
N HIS A 590 52.61 -1.44 0.58
CA HIS A 590 53.71 -2.05 1.33
C HIS A 590 54.79 -2.50 0.34
N PRO A 591 56.08 -2.21 0.60
CA PRO A 591 57.18 -2.68 -0.23
C PRO A 591 57.49 -4.14 0.13
N MET A 592 57.88 -4.93 -0.86
CA MET A 592 58.56 -6.20 -0.64
C MET A 592 59.87 -6.21 -1.41
N GLU A 593 60.90 -6.51 -0.64
CA GLU A 593 62.30 -6.65 -0.98
C GLU A 593 62.55 -7.96 -1.77
N HIS A 594 63.59 -7.88 -2.61
CA HIS A 594 64.34 -8.92 -3.33
C HIS A 594 64.04 -9.14 -4.81
#